data_AF-A0A8S3I4W7-F1
#
_entry.id   AF-A0A8S3I4W7-F1
#
_cell.length_a   1.000
_cell.length_b   1.000
_cell.length_c   1.000
_cell.angle_alpha   90.00
_cell.angle_beta   90.00
_cell.angle_gamma   90.00
#
_symmetry.space_group_name_H-M   'P 1'
#
loop_
_entity.id
_entity.type
_entity.pdbx_description
1 polymer ?
#
loop_
_entity_poly.entity_id
_entity_poly.type
_entity_poly.pdbx_seq_one_letter_code
_entity_poly.pdbx_strand_id
1 'polypeptide(L)' 'MTDSKTTGVYRIPPFYYLHVLDQNTNVTRLEVGPKTFVKQDHEKVLLGPEGMLIIP' A
#
# COMPACT_ATOMS: atom_id res chain seq x y z
N MET A 1 -4.99 -14.23 -15.48
CA MET A 1 -5.49 -12.88 -15.78
C MET A 1 -4.52 -11.91 -15.12
N THR A 2 -3.59 -11.38 -15.91
CA THR A 2 -2.34 -10.73 -15.49
C THR A 2 -2.57 -9.27 -15.10
N ASP A 3 -2.47 -8.93 -13.81
CA ASP A 3 -2.32 -7.52 -13.39
C ASP A 3 -0.86 -7.11 -13.59
N SER A 4 -0.58 -6.57 -14.77
CA SER A 4 0.70 -5.96 -15.13
C SER A 4 0.72 -4.50 -14.71
N LYS A 5 0.54 -4.21 -13.41
CA LYS A 5 0.66 -2.84 -12.90
C LYS A 5 2.08 -2.58 -12.37
N THR A 6 3.04 -2.50 -13.29
CA THR A 6 4.39 -2.00 -13.02
C THR A 6 4.33 -0.48 -12.90
N THR A 7 3.70 0.03 -11.86
CA THR A 7 3.76 1.45 -11.52
C THR A 7 4.02 1.50 -10.04
N GLY A 8 5.29 1.66 -9.66
CA GLY A 8 5.76 1.73 -8.27
C GLY A 8 5.30 2.97 -7.51
N VAL A 9 4.14 3.53 -7.87
CA VAL A 9 3.56 4.73 -7.28
C VAL A 9 2.08 4.46 -7.01
N TYR A 10 1.72 4.53 -5.73
CA TYR A 10 0.38 4.27 -5.21
C TYR A 10 -0.16 5.55 -4.60
N ARG A 11 -1.29 6.06 -5.11
CA ARG A 11 -1.99 7.19 -4.52
C ARG A 11 -2.97 6.66 -3.48
N ILE A 12 -2.77 7.03 -2.21
CA ILE A 12 -3.62 6.63 -1.09
C ILE A 12 -4.51 7.82 -0.75
N PRO A 13 -5.82 7.78 -1.05
CA PRO A 13 -6.75 8.85 -0.72
C PRO A 13 -7.02 8.95 0.81
N PRO A 14 -7.68 10.02 1.28
CA PRO A 14 -8.10 10.13 2.68
C PRO A 14 -9.00 8.96 3.09
N PHE A 15 -8.84 8.46 4.32
CA PHE A 15 -9.55 7.27 4.85
C PHE A 15 -9.24 5.95 4.12
N TYR A 16 -8.10 5.88 3.44
CA TYR A 16 -7.61 4.63 2.85
C TYR A 16 -6.27 4.21 3.47
N TYR A 17 -6.00 2.91 3.42
CA TYR A 17 -4.74 2.32 3.85
C TYR A 17 -4.19 1.33 2.83
N LEU A 18 -2.89 1.10 2.88
CA LEU A 18 -2.15 0.17 2.03
C LEU A 18 -1.27 -0.73 2.91
N HIS A 19 -1.21 -2.03 2.60
CA HIS A 19 -0.31 -2.94 3.29
C HIS A 19 0.96 -3.16 2.47
N VAL A 20 2.10 -2.82 3.05
CA VAL A 20 3.42 -2.95 2.43
C VAL A 20 4.25 -3.91 3.24
N LEU A 21 4.74 -4.96 2.58
CA LEU A 21 5.74 -5.88 3.12
C LEU A 21 7.13 -5.36 2.77
N ASP A 22 7.95 -5.13 3.77
CA ASP A 22 9.38 -4.95 3.64
C ASP A 22 10.05 -6.33 3.60
N GLN A 23 10.75 -6.66 2.51
CA GLN A 23 11.40 -7.95 2.32
C GLN A 23 12.73 -8.08 3.07
N ASN A 24 13.36 -6.97 3.49
CA ASN A 24 14.60 -7.02 4.27
C ASN A 24 14.31 -7.42 5.71
N THR A 25 13.26 -6.83 6.29
CA THR A 25 12.87 -7.07 7.69
C THR A 25 11.75 -8.11 7.83
N ASN A 26 11.11 -8.49 6.72
CA ASN A 26 9.89 -9.31 6.67
C ASN A 26 8.73 -8.73 7.51
N VAL A 27 8.74 -7.42 7.74
CA VAL A 27 7.70 -6.72 8.49
C VAL A 27 6.67 -6.15 7.52
N THR A 28 5.40 -6.42 7.81
CA THR A 28 4.29 -5.77 7.10
C THR A 28 3.88 -4.52 7.86
N ARG A 29 3.86 -3.38 7.17
CA ARG A 29 3.47 -2.08 7.72
C ARG A 29 2.25 -1.52 7.00
N LEU A 30 1.52 -0.69 7.72
CA LEU A 30 0.33 -0.01 7.25
C LEU A 30 0.68 1.41 6.81
N GLU A 31 0.42 1.73 5.55
CA GLU A 31 0.60 3.07 4.99
C GLU A 31 -0.78 3.73 4.85
N VAL A 32 -1.05 4.75 5.67
CA VAL A 32 -2.34 5.48 5.69
C VAL A 32 -2.29 6.75 4.83
N GLY A 33 -3.38 7.07 4.11
CA GLY A 33 -3.52 8.31 3.31
C GLY A 33 -3.85 9.56 4.13
N PRO A 34 -3.82 10.78 3.54
CA PRO A 34 -3.61 11.11 2.14
C PRO A 34 -2.11 11.23 1.79
N LYS A 35 -1.58 10.26 1.05
CA LYS A 35 -0.18 10.30 0.61
C LYS A 35 0.04 9.53 -0.68
N THR A 36 1.10 9.90 -1.39
CA THR A 36 1.58 9.13 -2.53
C THR A 36 2.72 8.23 -2.04
N PHE A 37 2.46 6.94 -1.98
CA PHE A 37 3.44 5.93 -1.60
C PHE A 37 4.23 5.51 -2.83
N VAL A 38 5.56 5.63 -2.78
CA VAL A 38 6.46 5.18 -3.84
C VAL A 38 7.12 3.90 -3.38
N LYS A 39 6.77 2.80 -4.05
CA LYS A 39 7.26 1.45 -3.76
C LYS A 39 8.74 1.37 -4.08
N GLN A 40 9.55 1.03 -3.08
CA GLN A 40 10.96 0.69 -3.26
C GLN A 40 11.13 -0.75 -3.78
N ASP A 41 12.34 -1.12 -4.19
CA ASP A 41 12.62 -2.46 -4.74
C ASP A 41 12.43 -3.58 -3.70
N HIS A 42 12.82 -3.32 -2.45
CA HIS A 42 12.67 -4.26 -1.33
C HIS A 42 11.25 -4.28 -0.76
N GLU A 43 10.33 -3.50 -1.33
CA GLU A 43 8.97 -3.36 -0.84
C GLU A 43 7.99 -4.05 -1.78
N LYS A 44 7.06 -4.77 -1.18
CA LYS A 44 5.98 -5.44 -1.89
C LYS A 44 4.64 -5.01 -1.32
N VAL A 45 3.80 -4.44 -2.17
CA VAL A 45 2.40 -4.16 -1.81
C VAL A 45 1.64 -5.48 -1.78
N LEU A 46 1.12 -5.84 -0.60
CA LEU A 46 0.33 -7.05 -0.40
C LEU A 46 -1.15 -6.80 -0.67
N LEU A 47 -1.64 -5.66 -0.21
CA LEU A 47 -3.03 -5.23 -0.34
C LEU A 47 -3.06 -3.82 -0.94
N GLY A 48 -3.91 -3.63 -1.95
CA GLY A 48 -4.16 -2.31 -2.54
C GLY A 48 -4.85 -1.35 -1.56
N PRO A 49 -5.14 -0.12 -1.99
CA PRO A 49 -5.82 0.87 -1.15
C PRO A 49 -7.21 0.37 -0.77
N GLU A 50 -7.41 0.02 0.50
CA GLU A 50 -8.73 -0.30 1.06
C GLU A 50 -9.25 0.82 1.95
N GLY A 51 -10.57 0.94 2.03
CA GLY A 51 -11.24 1.92 2.86
C GLY A 51 -11.18 1.53 4.34
N MET A 52 -10.93 2.52 5.20
CA MET A 52 -11.00 2.34 6.65
C MET A 52 -12.41 2.00 7.10
N LEU A 53 -12.53 1.12 8.10
CA LEU A 53 -13.77 0.91 8.83
C LEU A 53 -14.04 2.13 9.72
N ILE A 54 -15.15 2.81 9.46
CA ILE A 54 -15.62 3.96 10.25
C ILE A 54 -16.74 3.48 11.16
N ILE A 55 -16.49 3.47 12.47
CA ILE A 55 -17.50 3.15 13.49
C ILE A 55 -18.11 4.48 13.96
N PRO A 56 -19.42 4.71 13.79
CA PRO A 56 -20.09 5.94 14.21
C PRO A 56 -20.28 6.05 15.73
#